data_AF-K1S1V9-F1
#
_entry.id   AF-K1S1V9-F1
#
_cell.length_a   1.000
_cell.length_b   1.000
_cell.length_c   1.000
_cell.angle_alpha   90.00
_cell.angle_beta   90.00
_cell.angle_gamma   90.00
#
_symmetry.space_group_name_H-M   'P 1'
#
loop_
_entity.id
_entity.type
_entity.pdbx_description
1 polymer ?
#
loop_
_entity_poly.entity_id
_entity_poly.type
_entity_poly.pdbx_seq_one_letter_code
_entity_poly.pdbx_strand_id
1 'polypeptide(L)' 'MWLTAPLFSTLCEENANIFNGVKYLLTGGDVLSPKHINKVRKYNPNLTVINGYGPTENTT' A
#
# COMPACT_ATOMS: atom_id res chain seq x y z
N MET A 1 4.71 -0.32 -7.90
CA MET A 1 4.99 0.91 -7.12
C MET A 1 5.33 0.50 -5.69
N TRP A 2 6.22 1.21 -5.00
CA TRP A 2 6.55 1.02 -3.58
C TRP A 2 6.18 2.26 -2.77
N LEU A 3 5.60 2.10 -1.58
CA LEU A 3 5.32 3.17 -0.62
C LEU A 3 5.60 2.72 0.82
N THR A 4 6.13 3.61 1.65
CA THR A 4 6.18 3.34 3.10
C THR A 4 4.78 3.29 3.70
N ALA A 5 4.60 2.52 4.77
CA ALA A 5 3.30 2.34 5.43
C ALA A 5 2.60 3.66 5.86
N PRO A 6 3.32 4.67 6.41
CA PRO A 6 2.71 5.96 6.72
C PRO A 6 2.25 6.72 5.47
N LEU A 7 3.10 6.77 4.43
CA LEU A 7 2.77 7.47 3.18
C LEU A 7 1.58 6.84 2.46
N PHE A 8 1.52 5.50 2.42
CA PHE A 8 0.36 4.77 1.91
C PHE A 8 -0.93 5.17 2.64
N SER A 9 -0.87 5.25 3.98
CA SER A 9 -2.02 5.60 4.80
C SER A 9 -2.50 7.03 4.52
N THR A 10 -1.59 8.00 4.49
CA THR A 10 -1.91 9.40 4.16
C THR A 10 -2.59 9.53 2.79
N LEU A 11 -2.00 8.92 1.77
CA LEU A 11 -2.54 8.94 0.41
C LEU A 11 -3.90 8.25 0.30
N CYS A 12 -4.09 7.14 1.01
CA CYS A 12 -5.36 6.44 1.10
C CYS A 12 -6.45 7.31 1.78
N GLU A 13 -6.09 8.11 2.77
CA GLU A 13 -7.02 9.03 3.44
C GLU A 13 -7.45 10.15 2.52
N GLU A 14 -6.48 10.82 1.87
CA GLU A 14 -6.72 11.91 0.92
C GLU A 14 -7.57 11.47 -0.28
N ASN A 15 -7.13 10.43 -1.01
CA ASN A 15 -7.88 9.90 -2.14
C ASN A 15 -7.47 8.47 -2.50
N ALA A 16 -8.35 7.50 -2.23
CA ALA A 16 -8.08 6.09 -2.53
C ALA A 16 -8.04 5.76 -4.04
N ASN A 17 -8.58 6.63 -4.92
CA ASN A 17 -8.59 6.38 -6.37
C ASN A 17 -7.25 6.72 -7.06
N ILE A 18 -6.28 7.31 -6.35
CA ILE A 18 -4.97 7.61 -6.95
C ILE A 18 -4.22 6.34 -7.39
N PHE A 19 -4.60 5.19 -6.83
CA PHE A 19 -4.02 3.90 -7.17
C PHE A 19 -4.67 3.26 -8.41
N ASN A 20 -5.62 3.93 -9.06
CA ASN A 20 -6.28 3.39 -10.23
C ASN A 20 -5.27 3.23 -11.38
N GLY A 21 -5.35 2.10 -12.08
CA GLY A 21 -4.37 1.73 -13.11
C GLY A 21 -3.07 1.12 -12.58
N VAL A 22 -2.79 1.18 -11.27
CA VAL A 22 -1.68 0.44 -10.65
C VAL A 22 -2.10 -1.03 -10.49
N LYS A 23 -1.27 -1.96 -11.00
CA LYS A 23 -1.51 -3.41 -10.84
C LYS A 23 -0.93 -3.96 -9.54
N TYR A 24 0.24 -3.47 -9.14
CA TYR A 24 0.97 -3.94 -7.96
C TYR A 24 1.46 -2.76 -7.12
N LEU A 25 1.02 -2.73 -5.87
CA LEU A 25 1.46 -1.80 -4.84
C LEU A 25 2.12 -2.60 -3.73
N LEU A 26 3.43 -2.45 -3.57
CA LEU A 26 4.11 -2.91 -2.37
C LEU A 26 4.10 -1.79 -1.33
N THR A 27 3.80 -2.13 -0.08
CA THR A 27 3.89 -1.20 1.03
C THR A 27 4.42 -1.86 2.29
N GLY A 28 5.20 -1.12 3.08
CA GLY A 28 5.87 -1.69 4.25
C GLY A 28 6.75 -0.70 4.99
N GLY A 29 7.68 -1.24 5.80
CA GLY A 29 8.53 -0.46 6.70
C GLY A 29 7.88 -0.12 8.05
N ASP A 30 6.59 -0.39 8.23
CA ASP A 30 5.86 -0.34 9.51
C ASP A 30 4.57 -1.19 9.41
N VAL A 31 3.80 -1.28 10.50
CA VAL A 31 2.51 -1.95 10.57
C VAL A 31 1.50 -1.31 9.64
N LEU A 32 0.93 -2.11 8.72
CA LEU A 32 -0.11 -1.66 7.81
C LEU A 32 -1.49 -1.62 8.47
N SER A 33 -2.24 -0.55 8.22
CA SER A 33 -3.62 -0.39 8.70
C SER A 33 -4.62 -1.20 7.86
N PRO A 34 -5.33 -2.19 8.43
CA PRO A 34 -6.34 -2.95 7.71
C PRO A 34 -7.47 -2.06 7.15
N LYS A 35 -7.80 -0.97 7.85
CA LYS A 35 -8.78 0.03 7.39
C LYS A 35 -8.37 0.64 6.04
N HIS A 36 -7.11 1.07 5.90
CA HIS A 36 -6.61 1.66 4.67
C HIS A 36 -6.50 0.63 3.53
N ILE A 37 -6.03 -0.58 3.83
CA ILE A 37 -5.98 -1.69 2.87
C ILE A 37 -7.38 -2.00 2.32
N ASN A 38 -8.37 -2.14 3.19
CA ASN A 38 -9.75 -2.43 2.78
C ASN A 38 -10.37 -1.28 1.98
N LYS A 39 -10.09 -0.03 2.34
CA LYS A 39 -10.52 1.15 1.58
C LYS A 39 -9.95 1.08 0.16
N VAL A 40 -8.64 0.93 0.00
CA VAL A 40 -8.00 0.88 -1.33
C VAL A 40 -8.51 -0.29 -2.16
N ARG A 41 -8.68 -1.49 -1.59
CA ARG A 41 -9.25 -2.65 -2.29
C ARG A 41 -10.67 -2.40 -2.81
N LYS A 42 -11.48 -1.67 -2.05
CA LYS A 42 -12.85 -1.30 -2.46
C LYS A 42 -12.86 -0.37 -3.68
N TYR A 43 -11.94 0.59 -3.74
CA TYR A 43 -11.86 1.57 -4.84
C TYR A 43 -11.04 1.07 -6.04
N ASN A 44 -10.15 0.08 -5.83
CA ASN A 44 -9.22 -0.42 -6.84
C ASN A 44 -9.26 -1.96 -6.88
N PRO A 45 -10.33 -2.59 -7.41
CA PRO A 45 -10.52 -4.04 -7.35
C PRO A 45 -9.44 -4.84 -8.10
N ASN A 46 -8.77 -4.21 -9.08
CA ASN A 46 -7.70 -4.83 -9.86
C ASN A 46 -6.30 -4.63 -9.24
N LEU A 47 -6.20 -3.91 -8.12
CA LEU A 47 -4.93 -3.65 -7.45
C LEU A 47 -4.56 -4.80 -6.53
N THR A 48 -3.36 -5.35 -6.74
CA THR A 48 -2.73 -6.27 -5.79
C THR A 48 -1.87 -5.48 -4.82
N VAL A 49 -2.21 -5.53 -3.53
CA VAL A 49 -1.41 -4.92 -2.46
C VAL A 49 -0.56 -5.99 -1.78
N ILE A 50 0.75 -5.75 -1.69
CA ILE A 50 1.75 -6.67 -1.13
C ILE A 50 2.36 -5.99 0.11
N ASN A 51 2.33 -6.67 1.25
CA ASN A 51 3.01 -6.21 2.46
C ASN A 51 4.50 -6.57 2.36
N GLY A 52 5.35 -5.57 2.15
CA GLY A 52 6.79 -5.75 2.10
C GLY A 52 7.40 -5.64 3.49
N TYR A 53 7.87 -6.77 4.01
CA TYR A 53 8.68 -6.79 5.23
C TYR A 53 10.09 -7.24 4.86
N GLY A 54 11.07 -6.45 5.25
CA GLY A 54 12.47 -6.73 4.95
C GLY A 54 13.41 -5.79 5.69
N PRO A 55 14.27 -6.32 6.58
CA PRO A 55 15.36 -5.54 7.15
C PRO A 55 16.42 -5.24 6.08
N THR A 56 17.18 -4.15 6.25
CA THR A 56 18.16 -3.68 5.26
C THR A 56 19.22 -4.74 4.95
N GLU A 57 19.57 -5.55 5.95
CA GLU A 57 20.55 -6.64 5.91
C GLU A 57 20.20 -7.74 4.90
N ASN A 58 18.91 -7.89 4.55
CA ASN A 58 18.43 -8.93 3.62
C ASN A 58 18.11 -8.40 2.21
N THR A 59 18.41 -7.14 1.88
CA THR A 59 18.20 -6.54 0.53
C THR A 59 16.79 -6.82 -0.03
N THR A 60 15.76 -6.45 0.72
CA THR A 60 14.34 -6.65 0.34
C THR A 60 13.79 -5.50 -0.50
#